data_AF-A0A947IDR6-F1
#
_entry.id   AF-A0A947IDR6-F1
#
_cell.length_a   1.000
_cell.length_b   1.000
_cell.length_c   1.000
_cell.angle_alpha   90.00
_cell.angle_beta   90.00
_cell.angle_gamma   90.00
#
_symmetry.space_group_name_H-M   'P 1'
#
loop_
_entity.id
_entity.type
_entity.pdbx_description
1 polymer ?
#
loop_
_entity_poly.entity_id
_entity_poly.type
_entity_poly.pdbx_seq_one_letter_code
_entity_poly.pdbx_strand_id
1 'polypeptide(L)'
;MTPIQRLRLSWITLLWAGIVLSSPRGWAGPLDLYPALLDTLMGGHYRAADSLCAQLAADHPGHPAVPYALATVRYTHMIDMEDSVGRAEFLALADTCVAWCRVWEKRGEHDRTVLDYLKGSAYSTKGLLLLHEGNPLGGIRLLFMARDLFAGIIAAQPDFYDAYLGRGAYRASVARYASYLKWLPVVPTEGSGWDDLWLTVEKSRFSRYSALSAMVWFAIEDRDFALADSIVQLGRARFPTARAFLWPKLAVEVRQRRWADANVTAGTLLNQYLNHPDNNGYETTGLYWRLMICADSLGRPNEA
;
A
#
# COMPACT_ATOMS: atom_id res chain seq x y z
N MET A 1 22.25 13.68 12.89
CA MET A 1 21.46 13.14 11.75
C MET A 1 21.62 14.06 10.56
N THR A 2 22.13 13.56 9.43
CA THR A 2 22.24 14.33 8.19
C THR A 2 20.84 14.59 7.60
N PRO A 3 20.66 15.62 6.74
CA PRO A 3 19.40 15.85 6.02
C PRO A 3 18.92 14.60 5.26
N ILE A 4 19.87 13.80 4.75
CA ILE A 4 19.64 12.52 4.05
C ILE A 4 19.14 11.41 4.99
N GLN A 5 19.50 11.44 6.29
CA GLN A 5 18.99 10.49 7.28
C GLN A 5 17.60 10.90 7.84
N ARG A 6 17.25 12.20 7.83
CA ARG A 6 15.87 12.63 8.12
C ARG A 6 14.91 12.24 6.99
N LEU A 7 15.41 12.17 5.75
CA LEU A 7 14.69 11.63 4.60
C LEU A 7 14.39 10.12 4.69
N ARG A 8 15.09 9.35 5.54
CA ARG A 8 14.91 7.88 5.66
C ARG A 8 13.73 7.43 6.53
N LEU A 9 13.20 8.30 7.39
CA LEU A 9 12.19 7.92 8.39
C LEU A 9 10.76 8.38 8.06
N SER A 10 10.56 9.19 7.02
CA SER A 10 9.24 9.72 6.66
C SER A 10 8.71 9.29 5.29
N TRP A 11 9.54 8.72 4.42
CA TRP A 11 9.20 8.54 3.00
C TRP A 11 8.77 7.13 2.56
N ILE A 12 8.81 6.16 3.47
CA ILE A 12 8.86 4.75 3.08
C ILE A 12 7.70 3.96 3.67
N THR A 13 7.22 4.33 4.86
CA THR A 13 6.13 3.63 5.56
C THR A 13 4.73 4.06 5.10
N LEU A 14 4.61 5.08 4.25
CA LEU A 14 3.34 5.80 4.00
C LEU A 14 2.76 5.62 2.60
N LEU A 15 3.43 4.87 1.73
CA LEU A 15 2.98 4.58 0.36
C LEU A 15 2.38 3.18 0.18
N TRP A 16 2.16 2.44 1.26
CA TRP A 16 1.92 1.00 1.15
C TRP A 16 0.46 0.58 1.19
N ALA A 17 0.20 -0.35 0.28
CA ALA A 17 -0.98 -1.18 0.14
C ALA A 17 -2.22 -0.49 -0.40
N GLY A 18 -2.11 0.17 -1.57
CA GLY A 18 -3.33 0.45 -2.31
C GLY A 18 -3.46 0.16 -3.78
N ILE A 19 -2.38 0.09 -4.55
CA ILE A 19 -2.53 -0.02 -6.00
C ILE A 19 -2.74 -1.49 -6.35
N VAL A 20 -3.98 -1.99 -6.28
CA VAL A 20 -4.31 -3.39 -6.60
C VAL A 20 -5.77 -3.57 -7.07
N LEU A 21 -5.87 -3.56 -8.39
CA LEU A 21 -6.75 -4.27 -9.32
C LEU A 21 -8.05 -3.62 -9.71
N SER A 22 -8.34 -3.71 -11.00
CA SER A 22 -9.63 -3.35 -11.55
C SER A 22 -9.90 -4.15 -12.81
N SER A 23 -11.14 -4.60 -12.90
CA SER A 23 -11.78 -5.00 -14.13
C SER A 23 -12.69 -3.86 -14.55
N PRO A 24 -12.76 -3.53 -15.85
CA PRO A 24 -13.89 -2.81 -16.38
C PRO A 24 -15.13 -3.69 -16.27
N ARG A 25 -16.29 -3.04 -16.23
CA ARG A 25 -17.59 -3.72 -16.33
C ARG A 25 -17.59 -4.61 -17.58
N GLY A 26 -17.80 -5.91 -17.40
CA GLY A 26 -17.90 -6.87 -18.50
C GLY A 26 -16.73 -7.85 -18.62
N TRP A 27 -15.68 -7.75 -17.79
CA TRP A 27 -14.62 -8.76 -17.77
C TRP A 27 -15.00 -9.93 -16.86
N ALA A 28 -15.57 -10.99 -17.44
CA ALA A 28 -15.68 -12.31 -16.82
C ALA A 28 -14.29 -12.96 -16.87
N GLY A 29 -13.60 -13.02 -15.73
CA GLY A 29 -12.22 -13.47 -15.66
C GLY A 29 -11.78 -13.74 -14.23
N PRO A 30 -10.47 -13.93 -13.97
CA PRO A 30 -9.87 -14.33 -12.69
C PRO A 30 -10.22 -13.47 -11.46
N LEU A 31 -10.97 -12.39 -11.64
CA LEU A 31 -11.17 -11.35 -10.66
C LEU A 31 -12.20 -11.68 -9.57
N ASP A 32 -12.87 -12.82 -9.64
CA ASP A 32 -13.87 -13.24 -8.66
C ASP A 32 -13.25 -13.62 -7.30
N LEU A 33 -12.00 -14.12 -7.30
CA LEU A 33 -11.26 -14.44 -6.07
C LEU A 33 -10.63 -13.20 -5.40
N TYR A 34 -10.65 -12.05 -6.05
CA TYR A 34 -9.89 -10.89 -5.59
C TYR A 34 -10.45 -10.15 -4.39
N PRO A 35 -11.78 -9.97 -4.22
CA PRO A 35 -12.32 -9.44 -2.99
C PRO A 35 -11.87 -10.30 -1.78
N ALA A 36 -11.89 -11.63 -1.93
CA ALA A 36 -11.40 -12.55 -0.91
C ALA A 36 -9.89 -12.40 -0.69
N LEU A 37 -9.08 -12.27 -1.76
CA LEU A 37 -7.65 -12.04 -1.65
C LEU A 37 -7.34 -10.75 -0.87
N LEU A 38 -8.04 -9.66 -1.18
CA LEU A 38 -7.88 -8.37 -0.51
C LEU A 38 -8.28 -8.44 0.96
N ASP A 39 -9.43 -9.03 1.28
CA ASP A 39 -9.86 -9.22 2.67
C ASP A 39 -8.81 -10.02 3.46
N THR A 40 -8.25 -11.05 2.84
CA THR A 40 -7.22 -11.91 3.42
C THR A 40 -5.90 -11.16 3.65
N LEU A 41 -5.48 -10.34 2.69
CA LEU A 41 -4.29 -9.49 2.80
C LEU A 41 -4.46 -8.40 3.85
N MET A 42 -5.61 -7.73 3.90
CA MET A 42 -5.91 -6.72 4.92
C MET A 42 -5.92 -7.33 6.33
N GLY A 43 -6.34 -8.59 6.46
CA GLY A 43 -6.27 -9.35 7.70
C GLY A 43 -4.86 -9.86 8.06
N GLY A 44 -3.86 -9.71 7.19
CA GLY A 44 -2.52 -10.26 7.38
C GLY A 44 -2.47 -11.79 7.33
N HIS A 45 -3.38 -12.43 6.58
CA HIS A 45 -3.52 -13.89 6.50
C HIS A 45 -2.78 -14.45 5.27
N TYR A 46 -1.47 -14.24 5.18
CA TYR A 46 -0.67 -14.49 3.97
C TYR A 46 -0.74 -15.93 3.43
N ARG A 47 -0.80 -16.94 4.30
CA ARG A 47 -0.95 -18.35 3.86
C ARG A 47 -2.28 -18.60 3.16
N ALA A 48 -3.36 -17.98 3.62
CA ALA A 48 -4.65 -18.07 2.95
C ALA A 48 -4.63 -17.29 1.62
N ALA A 49 -3.92 -16.17 1.56
CA ALA A 49 -3.71 -15.41 0.33
C ALA A 49 -2.92 -16.23 -0.72
N ASP A 50 -1.89 -16.97 -0.29
CA ASP A 50 -1.16 -17.91 -1.15
C ASP A 50 -2.07 -19.01 -1.71
N SER A 51 -2.94 -19.59 -0.89
CA SER A 51 -3.92 -20.59 -1.35
C SER A 51 -4.88 -20.02 -2.41
N LEU A 52 -5.36 -18.78 -2.23
CA LEU A 52 -6.19 -18.10 -3.22
C LEU A 52 -5.42 -17.82 -4.51
N CYS A 53 -4.15 -17.43 -4.41
CA CYS A 53 -3.30 -17.25 -5.59
C CYS A 53 -3.00 -18.58 -6.31
N ALA A 54 -2.85 -19.68 -5.58
CA ALA A 54 -2.69 -21.01 -6.17
C ALA A 54 -3.95 -21.45 -6.93
N GLN A 55 -5.13 -21.20 -6.36
CA GLN A 55 -6.40 -21.42 -7.04
C GLN A 55 -6.51 -20.55 -8.29
N LEU A 56 -6.20 -19.26 -8.18
CA LEU A 56 -6.18 -18.33 -9.30
C LEU A 56 -5.28 -18.80 -10.46
N ALA A 57 -4.10 -19.33 -10.12
CA ALA A 57 -3.16 -19.86 -11.09
C ALA A 57 -3.68 -21.14 -11.79
N ALA A 58 -4.41 -21.99 -11.05
CA ALA A 58 -5.02 -23.20 -11.58
C ALA A 58 -6.21 -22.88 -12.51
N ASP A 59 -7.06 -21.93 -12.11
CA ASP A 59 -8.26 -21.54 -12.85
C ASP A 59 -7.92 -20.70 -14.09
N HIS A 60 -6.82 -19.93 -14.05
CA HIS A 60 -6.42 -19.00 -15.12
C HIS A 60 -4.94 -19.10 -15.48
N PRO A 61 -4.47 -20.25 -15.98
CA PRO A 61 -3.07 -20.46 -16.31
C PRO A 61 -2.59 -19.48 -17.39
N GLY A 62 -1.44 -18.83 -17.15
CA GLY A 62 -0.84 -17.88 -18.09
C GLY A 62 -1.50 -16.49 -18.13
N HIS A 63 -2.47 -16.22 -17.24
CA HIS A 63 -3.12 -14.93 -17.14
C HIS A 63 -2.25 -13.91 -16.37
N PRO A 64 -2.03 -12.66 -16.86
CA PRO A 64 -1.11 -11.68 -16.24
C PRO A 64 -1.47 -11.27 -14.81
N ALA A 65 -2.75 -11.40 -14.44
CA ALA A 65 -3.20 -11.12 -13.08
C ALA A 65 -2.68 -12.13 -12.03
N VAL A 66 -2.30 -13.34 -12.44
CA VAL A 66 -1.73 -14.38 -11.55
C VAL A 66 -0.39 -13.94 -10.95
N PRO A 67 0.67 -13.66 -11.74
CA PRO A 67 1.95 -13.21 -11.19
C PRO A 67 1.81 -11.87 -10.45
N TYR A 68 0.85 -11.04 -10.87
CA TYR A 68 0.55 -9.80 -10.17
C TYR A 68 -0.04 -10.01 -8.77
N ALA A 69 -1.00 -10.93 -8.62
CA ALA A 69 -1.58 -11.27 -7.33
C ALA A 69 -0.52 -11.81 -6.37
N LEU A 70 0.30 -12.76 -6.84
CA LEU A 70 1.42 -13.30 -6.08
C LEU A 70 2.43 -12.21 -5.69
N ALA A 71 2.79 -11.32 -6.61
CA ALA A 71 3.67 -10.19 -6.31
C ALA A 71 3.09 -9.31 -5.19
N THR A 72 1.78 -9.06 -5.23
CA THR A 72 1.07 -8.27 -4.21
C THR A 72 1.15 -8.95 -2.84
N VAL A 73 0.96 -10.28 -2.76
CA VAL A 73 1.09 -11.02 -1.49
C VAL A 73 2.49 -10.85 -0.89
N ARG A 74 3.54 -11.06 -1.71
CA ARG A 74 4.94 -10.91 -1.27
C ARG A 74 5.27 -9.49 -0.85
N TYR A 75 4.85 -8.52 -1.64
CA TYR A 75 5.02 -7.09 -1.36
C TYR A 75 4.42 -6.74 0.00
N THR A 76 3.13 -7.03 0.21
CA THR A 76 2.44 -6.71 1.46
C THR A 76 3.07 -7.41 2.66
N HIS A 77 3.46 -8.69 2.52
CA HIS A 77 4.12 -9.44 3.58
C HIS A 77 5.46 -8.81 4.00
N MET A 78 6.33 -8.47 3.04
CA MET A 78 7.62 -7.83 3.32
C MET A 78 7.48 -6.56 4.16
N ILE A 79 6.44 -5.75 3.89
CA ILE A 79 6.26 -4.49 4.63
C ILE A 79 5.56 -4.67 5.95
N ASP A 80 4.59 -5.56 6.02
CA ASP A 80 3.96 -5.83 7.31
C ASP A 80 4.97 -6.44 8.31
N MET A 81 5.94 -7.22 7.82
CA MET A 81 7.01 -7.78 8.63
C MET A 81 8.28 -6.90 8.68
N GLU A 82 8.33 -5.81 7.92
CA GLU A 82 9.53 -4.96 7.75
C GLU A 82 10.82 -5.77 7.49
N ASP A 83 10.76 -6.69 6.51
CA ASP A 83 11.91 -7.47 6.06
C ASP A 83 12.05 -7.54 4.54
N SER A 84 13.01 -8.34 4.08
CA SER A 84 13.31 -8.55 2.66
C SER A 84 13.04 -9.99 2.21
N VAL A 85 12.33 -10.77 3.02
CA VAL A 85 11.99 -12.16 2.70
C VAL A 85 11.00 -12.16 1.53
N GLY A 86 11.32 -12.87 0.46
CA GLY A 86 10.50 -12.87 -0.76
C GLY A 86 10.76 -11.70 -1.70
N ARG A 87 11.74 -10.82 -1.41
CA ARG A 87 12.12 -9.70 -2.30
C ARG A 87 12.42 -10.13 -3.73
N ALA A 88 13.29 -11.14 -3.90
CA ALA A 88 13.66 -11.64 -5.22
C ALA A 88 12.47 -12.22 -5.97
N GLU A 89 11.59 -12.93 -5.26
CA GLU A 89 10.35 -13.50 -5.80
C GLU A 89 9.38 -12.39 -6.22
N PHE A 90 9.15 -11.38 -5.37
CA PHE A 90 8.34 -10.20 -5.70
C PHE A 90 8.82 -9.53 -7.00
N LEU A 91 10.11 -9.24 -7.11
CA LEU A 91 10.66 -8.57 -8.30
C LEU A 91 10.48 -9.43 -9.55
N ALA A 92 10.73 -10.74 -9.46
CA ALA A 92 10.55 -11.67 -10.57
C ALA A 92 9.07 -11.78 -10.99
N LEU A 93 8.15 -11.82 -10.04
CA LEU A 93 6.70 -11.87 -10.28
C LEU A 93 6.19 -10.56 -10.90
N ALA A 94 6.64 -9.40 -10.42
CA ALA A 94 6.31 -8.11 -11.01
C ALA A 94 6.79 -8.00 -12.47
N ASP A 95 8.03 -8.44 -12.75
CA ASP A 95 8.57 -8.48 -14.11
C ASP A 95 7.82 -9.49 -15.00
N THR A 96 7.43 -10.64 -14.43
CA THR A 96 6.61 -11.65 -15.13
C THR A 96 5.22 -11.11 -15.48
N CYS A 97 4.56 -10.40 -14.57
CA CYS A 97 3.29 -9.72 -14.84
C CYS A 97 3.41 -8.78 -16.05
N VAL A 98 4.43 -7.91 -16.05
CA VAL A 98 4.66 -6.96 -17.16
C VAL A 98 4.95 -7.71 -18.47
N ALA A 99 5.76 -8.76 -18.43
CA ALA A 99 6.07 -9.57 -19.60
C ALA A 99 4.82 -10.25 -20.17
N TRP A 100 3.98 -10.84 -19.32
CA TRP A 100 2.74 -11.50 -19.73
C TRP A 100 1.74 -10.49 -20.28
N CYS A 101 1.60 -9.31 -19.67
CA CYS A 101 0.79 -8.23 -20.21
C CYS A 101 1.21 -7.89 -21.66
N ARG A 102 2.51 -7.74 -21.93
CA ARG A 102 3.02 -7.43 -23.28
C ARG A 102 2.75 -8.55 -24.29
N VAL A 103 2.79 -9.81 -23.86
CA VAL A 103 2.43 -10.95 -24.72
C VAL A 103 0.94 -10.89 -25.07
N TRP A 104 0.10 -10.61 -24.08
CA TRP A 104 -1.36 -10.50 -24.23
C TRP A 104 -1.74 -9.32 -25.13
N GLU A 105 -1.08 -8.17 -25.00
CA GLU A 105 -1.26 -7.01 -25.89
C GLU A 105 -0.98 -7.35 -27.35
N LYS A 106 0.08 -8.12 -27.62
CA LYS A 106 0.45 -8.53 -28.99
C LYS A 106 -0.56 -9.48 -29.63
N ARG A 107 -1.32 -10.23 -28.82
CA ARG A 107 -2.36 -11.15 -29.30
C ARG A 107 -3.65 -10.42 -29.68
N GLY A 108 -3.89 -9.22 -29.15
CA GLY A 108 -5.06 -8.40 -29.48
C GLY A 108 -6.38 -8.90 -28.87
N GLU A 109 -6.34 -9.88 -27.95
CA GLU A 109 -7.51 -10.61 -27.44
C GLU A 109 -8.05 -10.07 -26.11
N HIS A 110 -7.56 -8.93 -25.61
CA HIS A 110 -7.77 -8.54 -24.21
C HIS A 110 -7.99 -7.03 -24.01
N ASP A 111 -8.64 -6.71 -22.89
CA ASP A 111 -8.89 -5.33 -22.49
C ASP A 111 -7.58 -4.62 -22.13
N ARG A 112 -7.19 -3.68 -23.00
CA ARG A 112 -5.97 -2.89 -22.83
C ARG A 112 -5.96 -2.11 -21.51
N THR A 113 -7.09 -1.63 -21.05
CA THR A 113 -7.20 -0.88 -19.79
C THR A 113 -6.77 -1.74 -18.61
N VAL A 114 -7.15 -3.02 -18.59
CA VAL A 114 -6.72 -3.93 -17.52
C VAL A 114 -5.23 -4.23 -17.60
N LEU A 115 -4.70 -4.48 -18.80
CA LEU A 115 -3.28 -4.76 -18.98
C LEU A 115 -2.43 -3.54 -18.58
N ASP A 116 -2.85 -2.34 -18.96
CA ASP A 116 -2.23 -1.09 -18.54
C ASP A 116 -2.31 -0.90 -17.02
N TYR A 117 -3.43 -1.28 -16.41
CA TYR A 117 -3.58 -1.20 -14.97
C TYR A 117 -2.63 -2.16 -14.23
N LEU A 118 -2.55 -3.42 -14.69
CA LEU A 118 -1.65 -4.44 -14.12
C LEU A 118 -0.17 -4.02 -14.22
N LYS A 119 0.24 -3.52 -15.40
CA LYS A 119 1.59 -2.97 -15.60
C LYS A 119 1.85 -1.76 -14.70
N GLY A 120 0.91 -0.82 -14.64
CA GLY A 120 1.03 0.38 -13.81
C GLY A 120 1.20 0.02 -12.34
N SER A 121 0.41 -0.95 -11.88
CA SER A 121 0.46 -1.45 -10.52
C SER A 121 1.80 -2.14 -10.21
N ALA A 122 2.27 -3.04 -11.09
CA ALA A 122 3.56 -3.69 -10.94
C ALA A 122 4.74 -2.70 -10.93
N TYR A 123 4.72 -1.69 -11.82
CA TYR A 123 5.74 -0.64 -11.82
C TYR A 123 5.67 0.22 -10.56
N SER A 124 4.47 0.54 -10.08
CA SER A 124 4.30 1.37 -8.89
C SER A 124 4.88 0.70 -7.64
N THR A 125 4.52 -0.56 -7.37
CA THR A 125 4.99 -1.30 -6.20
C THR A 125 6.49 -1.57 -6.30
N LYS A 126 6.99 -1.96 -7.48
CA LYS A 126 8.44 -2.11 -7.69
C LYS A 126 9.19 -0.79 -7.52
N GLY A 127 8.63 0.32 -8.01
CA GLY A 127 9.20 1.65 -7.86
C GLY A 127 9.31 2.08 -6.40
N LEU A 128 8.26 1.82 -5.61
CA LEU A 128 8.23 2.08 -4.17
C LEU A 128 9.26 1.25 -3.40
N LEU A 129 9.39 -0.05 -3.71
CA LEU A 129 10.42 -0.89 -3.10
C LEU A 129 11.84 -0.36 -3.41
N LEU A 130 12.11 0.01 -4.66
CA LEU A 130 13.42 0.57 -5.03
C LEU A 130 13.71 1.89 -4.31
N LEU A 131 12.71 2.74 -4.08
CA LEU A 131 12.88 3.94 -3.26
C LEU A 131 13.22 3.59 -1.82
N HIS A 132 12.52 2.61 -1.24
CA HIS A 132 12.80 2.11 0.10
C HIS A 132 14.25 1.64 0.26
N GLU A 133 14.75 0.92 -0.73
CA GLU A 133 16.09 0.34 -0.72
C GLU A 133 17.20 1.34 -1.06
N GLY A 134 16.88 2.63 -1.23
CA GLY A 134 17.86 3.66 -1.53
C GLY A 134 18.32 3.66 -2.99
N ASN A 135 17.49 3.16 -3.92
CA ASN A 135 17.66 3.31 -5.37
C ASN A 135 16.64 4.32 -5.95
N PRO A 136 16.82 5.63 -5.70
CA PRO A 136 15.84 6.64 -6.07
C PRO A 136 15.69 6.82 -7.58
N LEU A 137 16.78 6.70 -8.36
CA LEU A 137 16.72 6.85 -9.81
C LEU A 137 15.90 5.73 -10.45
N GLY A 138 16.13 4.48 -10.05
CA GLY A 138 15.36 3.33 -10.52
C GLY A 138 13.90 3.42 -10.08
N GLY A 139 13.67 3.78 -8.81
CA GLY A 139 12.33 3.92 -8.25
C GLY A 139 11.48 5.00 -8.93
N ILE A 140 12.00 6.23 -9.03
CA ILE A 140 11.30 7.37 -9.67
C ILE A 140 10.95 7.05 -11.12
N ARG A 141 11.86 6.43 -11.88
CA ARG A 141 11.61 6.04 -13.27
C ARG A 141 10.38 5.12 -13.37
N LEU A 142 10.28 4.11 -12.52
CA LEU A 142 9.15 3.19 -12.53
C LEU A 142 7.85 3.87 -12.08
N LEU A 143 7.91 4.77 -11.10
CA LEU A 143 6.75 5.55 -10.69
C LEU A 143 6.21 6.46 -11.80
N PHE A 144 7.08 7.07 -12.62
CA PHE A 144 6.64 7.83 -13.79
C PHE A 144 5.97 6.95 -14.84
N MET A 145 6.53 5.75 -15.10
CA MET A 145 5.88 4.79 -15.99
C MET A 145 4.49 4.38 -15.49
N ALA A 146 4.35 4.15 -14.18
CA ALA A 146 3.05 3.85 -13.57
C ALA A 146 2.06 5.01 -13.69
N ARG A 147 2.50 6.24 -13.38
CA ARG A 147 1.70 7.46 -13.52
C ARG A 147 1.13 7.61 -14.92
N ASP A 148 1.96 7.44 -15.94
CA ASP A 148 1.55 7.64 -17.34
C ASP A 148 0.53 6.58 -17.77
N LEU A 149 0.66 5.34 -17.29
CA LEU A 149 -0.34 4.28 -17.50
C LEU A 149 -1.68 4.61 -16.83
N PHE A 150 -1.68 5.03 -15.55
CA PHE A 150 -2.92 5.41 -14.85
C PHE A 150 -3.59 6.63 -15.49
N ALA A 151 -2.81 7.62 -15.93
CA ALA A 151 -3.33 8.77 -16.65
C ALA A 151 -3.97 8.35 -17.98
N GLY A 152 -3.33 7.44 -18.73
CA GLY A 152 -3.88 6.90 -19.97
C GLY A 152 -5.18 6.13 -19.77
N ILE A 153 -5.26 5.31 -18.72
CA ILE A 153 -6.49 4.59 -18.34
C ILE A 153 -7.62 5.56 -18.04
N ILE A 154 -7.37 6.56 -17.19
CA ILE A 154 -8.41 7.52 -16.81
C ILE A 154 -8.88 8.36 -18.00
N ALA A 155 -7.98 8.69 -18.93
CA ALA A 155 -8.34 9.39 -20.16
C ALA A 155 -9.21 8.53 -21.11
N ALA A 156 -8.94 7.22 -21.19
CA ALA A 156 -9.68 6.30 -22.05
C ALA A 156 -11.00 5.81 -21.42
N GLN A 157 -11.00 5.56 -20.11
CA GLN A 157 -12.12 5.04 -19.32
C GLN A 157 -12.22 5.80 -17.99
N PRO A 158 -12.89 6.98 -17.96
CA PRO A 158 -13.00 7.80 -16.75
C PRO A 158 -13.76 7.16 -15.60
N ASP A 159 -14.53 6.10 -15.85
CA ASP A 159 -15.25 5.31 -14.84
C ASP A 159 -14.41 4.17 -14.25
N PHE A 160 -13.15 4.03 -14.67
CA PHE A 160 -12.20 3.06 -14.13
C PHE A 160 -11.56 3.57 -12.82
N TYR A 161 -12.38 3.65 -11.77
CA TYR A 161 -12.06 4.37 -10.53
C TYR A 161 -10.85 3.83 -9.77
N ASP A 162 -10.47 2.56 -9.90
CA ASP A 162 -9.28 2.02 -9.25
C ASP A 162 -7.96 2.65 -9.76
N ALA A 163 -7.90 3.16 -11.01
CA ALA A 163 -6.72 3.87 -11.51
C ALA A 163 -6.52 5.24 -10.85
N TYR A 164 -7.58 5.82 -10.26
CA TYR A 164 -7.50 7.10 -9.55
C TYR A 164 -6.64 6.98 -8.29
N LEU A 165 -6.52 5.80 -7.69
CA LEU A 165 -5.63 5.59 -6.56
C LEU A 165 -4.17 5.87 -6.92
N GLY A 166 -3.69 5.27 -8.00
CA GLY A 166 -2.31 5.44 -8.45
C GLY A 166 -2.01 6.91 -8.78
N ARG A 167 -2.94 7.59 -9.47
CA ARG A 167 -2.79 9.02 -9.78
C ARG A 167 -2.89 9.91 -8.53
N GLY A 168 -3.86 9.65 -7.66
CA GLY A 168 -4.11 10.41 -6.44
C GLY A 168 -2.96 10.28 -5.45
N ALA A 169 -2.47 9.07 -5.20
CA ALA A 169 -1.33 8.84 -4.33
C ALA A 169 -0.06 9.52 -4.87
N TYR A 170 0.19 9.47 -6.18
CA TYR A 170 1.29 10.20 -6.80
C TYR A 170 1.15 11.72 -6.60
N ARG A 171 -0.01 12.30 -6.93
CA ARG A 171 -0.25 13.74 -6.80
C ARG A 171 -0.12 14.22 -5.36
N ALA A 172 -0.70 13.49 -4.41
CA ALA A 172 -0.63 13.80 -2.99
C ALA A 172 0.81 13.78 -2.48
N SER A 173 1.58 12.77 -2.85
CA SER A 173 3.00 12.67 -2.50
C SER A 173 3.80 13.83 -3.10
N VAL A 174 3.64 14.07 -4.39
CA VAL A 174 4.36 15.14 -5.09
C VAL A 174 4.03 16.51 -4.47
N ALA A 175 2.78 16.78 -4.12
CA ALA A 175 2.37 18.03 -3.49
C ALA A 175 3.08 18.27 -2.14
N ARG A 176 3.13 17.25 -1.26
CA ARG A 176 3.80 17.35 0.05
C ARG A 176 5.30 17.57 -0.06
N TYR A 177 5.88 17.01 -1.10
CA TYR A 177 7.32 16.93 -1.23
C TYR A 177 7.92 17.79 -2.35
N ALA A 178 7.09 18.60 -3.01
CA ALA A 178 7.51 19.49 -4.09
C ALA A 178 8.70 20.38 -3.71
N SER A 179 8.80 20.79 -2.43
CA SER A 179 9.92 21.59 -1.91
C SER A 179 11.26 20.86 -1.93
N TYR A 180 11.27 19.55 -1.74
CA TYR A 180 12.45 18.67 -1.81
C TYR A 180 12.72 18.15 -3.22
N LEU A 181 11.70 18.15 -4.07
CA LEU A 181 11.74 17.65 -5.45
C LEU A 181 11.94 18.78 -6.49
N LYS A 182 12.28 20.00 -6.06
CA LYS A 182 12.52 21.15 -6.96
C LYS A 182 13.58 20.89 -8.04
N TRP A 183 14.47 19.92 -7.84
CA TRP A 183 15.48 19.52 -8.81
C TRP A 183 14.92 18.64 -9.95
N LEU A 184 13.71 18.09 -9.83
CA LEU A 184 13.06 17.29 -10.86
C LEU A 184 12.24 18.20 -11.80
N PRO A 185 12.55 18.24 -13.11
CA PRO A 185 11.94 19.18 -14.05
C PRO A 185 10.46 18.91 -14.40
N VAL A 186 9.79 17.94 -13.76
CA VAL A 186 8.42 17.49 -14.12
C VAL A 186 7.57 17.21 -12.88
N VAL A 187 7.54 18.14 -11.94
CA VAL A 187 6.60 18.12 -10.80
C VAL A 187 5.43 19.05 -11.14
N PRO A 188 4.29 18.52 -11.62
CA PRO A 188 3.10 19.35 -11.81
C PRO A 188 2.65 19.88 -10.44
N THR A 189 2.30 21.16 -10.39
CA THR A 189 1.70 21.83 -9.23
C THR A 189 0.23 21.51 -9.03
N GLU A 190 -0.30 20.50 -9.72
CA GLU A 190 -1.75 20.29 -9.84
C GLU A 190 -2.29 19.36 -8.76
N GLY A 191 -2.97 19.98 -7.79
CA GLY A 191 -3.91 19.34 -6.88
C GLY A 191 -3.28 18.48 -5.80
N SER A 192 -4.00 18.33 -4.69
CA SER A 192 -3.54 17.58 -3.52
C SER A 192 -3.69 16.06 -3.64
N GLY A 193 -4.22 15.56 -4.76
CA GLY A 193 -4.54 14.14 -4.98
C GLY A 193 -5.74 13.62 -4.17
N TRP A 194 -6.26 14.40 -3.22
CA TRP A 194 -7.35 13.99 -2.32
C TRP A 194 -8.66 13.68 -3.05
N ASP A 195 -9.03 14.43 -4.10
CA ASP A 195 -10.26 14.16 -4.86
C ASP A 195 -10.21 12.80 -5.57
N ASP A 196 -9.05 12.45 -6.13
CA ASP A 196 -8.82 11.15 -6.77
C ASP A 196 -8.90 10.01 -5.73
N LEU A 197 -8.35 10.23 -4.53
CA LEU A 197 -8.38 9.26 -3.44
C LEU A 197 -9.80 9.07 -2.90
N TRP A 198 -10.56 10.16 -2.65
CA TRP A 198 -11.96 10.07 -2.23
C TRP A 198 -12.84 9.42 -3.30
N LEU A 199 -12.64 9.74 -4.58
CA LEU A 199 -13.35 9.09 -5.67
C LEU A 199 -13.06 7.58 -5.71
N THR A 200 -11.81 7.18 -5.44
CA THR A 200 -11.44 5.78 -5.29
C THR A 200 -12.18 5.15 -4.10
N VAL A 201 -12.18 5.78 -2.93
CA VAL A 201 -12.91 5.28 -1.75
C VAL A 201 -14.38 5.05 -2.07
N GLU A 202 -15.03 6.00 -2.74
CA GLU A 202 -16.46 5.91 -3.03
C GLU A 202 -16.79 4.86 -4.07
N LYS A 203 -16.07 4.87 -5.20
CA LYS A 203 -16.51 4.20 -6.44
C LYS A 203 -15.61 3.09 -6.95
N SER A 204 -14.41 2.94 -6.42
CA SER A 204 -13.53 1.84 -6.83
C SER A 204 -14.13 0.50 -6.43
N ARG A 205 -13.81 -0.52 -7.22
CA ARG A 205 -14.29 -1.88 -6.95
C ARG A 205 -13.41 -2.60 -5.93
N PHE A 206 -12.12 -2.31 -5.91
CA PHE A 206 -11.13 -3.06 -5.14
C PHE A 206 -10.21 -2.16 -4.31
N SER A 207 -9.93 -0.96 -4.81
CA SER A 207 -8.95 -0.03 -4.28
C SER A 207 -9.44 0.85 -3.13
N ARG A 208 -10.62 0.57 -2.56
CA ARG A 208 -11.24 1.40 -1.51
C ARG A 208 -10.40 1.46 -0.23
N TYR A 209 -10.12 0.31 0.37
CA TYR A 209 -9.47 0.24 1.69
C TYR A 209 -7.99 0.58 1.62
N SER A 210 -7.42 0.16 0.51
CA SER A 210 -6.20 0.65 -0.09
C SER A 210 -6.06 2.18 -0.11
N ALA A 211 -7.03 2.90 -0.68
CA ALA A 211 -7.05 4.36 -0.68
C ALA A 211 -7.20 4.93 0.74
N LEU A 212 -8.09 4.35 1.57
CA LEU A 212 -8.22 4.76 2.97
C LEU A 212 -6.88 4.65 3.72
N SER A 213 -6.17 3.54 3.58
CA SER A 213 -4.88 3.33 4.26
C SER A 213 -3.85 4.41 3.86
N ALA A 214 -3.71 4.69 2.55
CA ALA A 214 -2.85 5.76 2.07
C ALA A 214 -3.28 7.14 2.60
N MET A 215 -4.58 7.43 2.57
CA MET A 215 -5.15 8.69 3.04
C MET A 215 -4.90 8.94 4.54
N VAL A 216 -4.98 7.91 5.40
CA VAL A 216 -4.68 8.10 6.83
C VAL A 216 -3.26 8.62 7.02
N TRP A 217 -2.31 8.00 6.33
CA TRP A 217 -0.90 8.36 6.42
C TRP A 217 -0.61 9.76 5.91
N PHE A 218 -1.22 10.11 4.79
CA PHE A 218 -1.24 11.47 4.25
C PHE A 218 -1.80 12.51 5.23
N ALA A 219 -2.93 12.21 5.89
CA ALA A 219 -3.48 13.09 6.92
C ALA A 219 -2.54 13.22 8.14
N ILE A 220 -1.86 12.16 8.53
CA ILE A 220 -0.85 12.17 9.61
C ILE A 220 0.34 13.08 9.24
N GLU A 221 0.84 12.99 8.01
CA GLU A 221 1.92 13.87 7.49
C GLU A 221 1.47 15.34 7.48
N ASP A 222 0.24 15.59 7.04
CA ASP A 222 -0.37 16.92 6.99
C ASP A 222 -0.75 17.44 8.40
N ARG A 223 -0.55 16.62 9.44
CA ARG A 223 -0.92 16.86 10.85
C ARG A 223 -2.42 17.08 11.08
N ASP A 224 -3.25 16.66 10.13
CA ASP A 224 -4.71 16.60 10.29
C ASP A 224 -5.10 15.30 11.01
N PHE A 225 -4.84 15.28 12.31
CA PHE A 225 -5.10 14.10 13.13
C PHE A 225 -6.59 13.79 13.29
N ALA A 226 -7.46 14.81 13.17
CA ALA A 226 -8.91 14.61 13.22
C ALA A 226 -9.42 13.85 11.99
N LEU A 227 -8.93 14.24 10.80
CA LEU A 227 -9.19 13.49 9.56
C LEU A 227 -8.57 12.10 9.63
N ALA A 228 -7.31 11.98 10.08
CA ALA A 228 -6.65 10.69 10.23
C ALA A 228 -7.45 9.73 11.12
N ASP A 229 -7.89 10.17 12.31
CA ASP A 229 -8.73 9.38 13.20
C ASP A 229 -10.05 8.97 12.51
N SER A 230 -10.70 9.89 11.80
CA SER A 230 -11.95 9.61 11.09
C SER A 230 -11.78 8.50 10.03
N ILE A 231 -10.72 8.57 9.23
CA ILE A 231 -10.41 7.59 8.18
C ILE A 231 -10.03 6.24 8.81
N VAL A 232 -9.26 6.23 9.91
CA VAL A 232 -8.97 5.01 10.69
C VAL A 232 -10.26 4.32 11.12
N GLN A 233 -11.23 5.07 11.65
CA GLN A 233 -12.50 4.47 12.07
C GLN A 233 -13.27 3.87 10.89
N LEU A 234 -13.27 4.52 9.72
CA LEU A 234 -13.89 3.97 8.51
C LEU A 234 -13.25 2.64 8.09
N GLY A 235 -11.92 2.55 8.09
CA GLY A 235 -11.21 1.31 7.78
C GLY A 235 -11.48 0.21 8.80
N ARG A 236 -11.46 0.55 10.09
CA ARG A 236 -11.67 -0.38 11.20
C ARG A 236 -13.12 -0.87 11.33
N ALA A 237 -14.10 -0.13 10.83
CA ALA A 237 -15.48 -0.59 10.76
C ALA A 237 -15.61 -1.88 9.94
N ARG A 238 -14.77 -2.06 8.90
CA ARG A 238 -14.68 -3.31 8.13
C ARG A 238 -13.60 -4.26 8.68
N PHE A 239 -12.44 -3.73 9.04
CA PHE A 239 -11.28 -4.51 9.45
C PHE A 239 -10.80 -4.12 10.86
N PRO A 240 -11.51 -4.53 11.92
CA PRO A 240 -11.27 -4.02 13.28
C PRO A 240 -9.89 -4.35 13.84
N THR A 241 -9.28 -5.43 13.34
CA THR A 241 -8.00 -6.00 13.77
C THR A 241 -6.88 -5.83 12.75
N ALA A 242 -7.14 -5.24 11.58
CA ALA A 242 -6.12 -5.12 10.53
C ALA A 242 -4.98 -4.20 10.95
N ARG A 243 -3.73 -4.71 10.85
CA ARG A 243 -2.51 -3.94 11.14
C ARG A 243 -2.41 -2.67 10.28
N ALA A 244 -2.89 -2.73 9.04
CA ALA A 244 -2.96 -1.59 8.12
C ALA A 244 -3.71 -0.36 8.67
N PHE A 245 -4.61 -0.54 9.66
CA PHE A 245 -5.31 0.56 10.34
C PHE A 245 -4.90 0.73 11.81
N LEU A 246 -4.36 -0.31 12.46
CA LEU A 246 -3.86 -0.21 13.83
C LEU A 246 -2.54 0.55 13.92
N TRP A 247 -1.64 0.37 12.96
CA TRP A 247 -0.39 1.14 12.89
C TRP A 247 -0.60 2.64 12.80
N PRO A 248 -1.38 3.16 11.83
CA PRO A 248 -1.63 4.59 11.79
C PRO A 248 -2.46 5.08 12.98
N LYS A 249 -3.37 4.28 13.54
CA LYS A 249 -4.07 4.61 14.80
C LYS A 249 -3.08 4.88 15.93
N LEU A 250 -2.16 3.96 16.17
CA LEU A 250 -1.09 4.13 17.17
C LEU A 250 -0.26 5.38 16.88
N ALA A 251 0.05 5.61 15.60
CA ALA A 251 0.84 6.75 15.17
C ALA A 251 0.13 8.10 15.41
N VAL A 252 -1.20 8.16 15.31
CA VAL A 252 -2.00 9.34 15.67
C VAL A 252 -2.03 9.51 17.19
N GLU A 253 -2.34 8.45 17.94
CA GLU A 253 -2.44 8.47 19.40
C GLU A 253 -1.14 8.95 20.07
N VAL A 254 0.01 8.42 19.61
CA VAL A 254 1.33 8.84 20.09
C VAL A 254 1.60 10.32 19.77
N ARG A 255 1.30 10.77 18.55
CA ARG A 255 1.52 12.18 18.14
C ARG A 255 0.64 13.16 18.91
N GLN A 256 -0.55 12.73 19.34
CA GLN A 256 -1.47 13.50 20.17
C GLN A 256 -1.30 13.25 21.67
N ARG A 257 -0.29 12.47 22.08
CA ARG A 257 0.00 12.13 23.49
C ARG A 257 -1.17 11.46 24.21
N ARG A 258 -2.00 10.72 23.48
CA ARG A 258 -3.07 9.88 24.04
C ARG A 258 -2.46 8.57 24.55
N TRP A 259 -1.64 8.65 25.58
CA TRP A 259 -0.80 7.54 26.04
C TRP A 259 -1.59 6.31 26.49
N ALA A 260 -2.76 6.51 27.11
CA ALA A 260 -3.63 5.40 27.49
C ALA A 260 -4.14 4.63 26.27
N ASP A 261 -4.61 5.32 25.24
CA ASP A 261 -5.08 4.71 24.00
C ASP A 261 -3.93 4.05 23.23
N ALA A 262 -2.79 4.77 23.12
CA ALA A 262 -1.58 4.26 22.49
C ALA A 262 -1.10 2.96 23.15
N ASN A 263 -1.15 2.86 24.48
CA ASN A 263 -0.79 1.65 25.22
C ASN A 263 -1.67 0.46 24.83
N VAL A 264 -2.98 0.67 24.71
CA VAL A 264 -3.94 -0.38 24.29
C VAL A 264 -3.69 -0.79 22.84
N THR A 265 -3.53 0.17 21.92
CA THR A 265 -3.28 -0.12 20.51
C THR A 265 -1.93 -0.83 20.32
N ALA A 266 -0.87 -0.38 20.99
CA ALA A 266 0.46 -0.99 20.94
C ALA A 266 0.45 -2.41 21.52
N GLY A 267 -0.24 -2.64 22.64
CA GLY A 267 -0.40 -3.99 23.21
C GLY A 267 -1.16 -4.94 22.27
N THR A 268 -2.17 -4.43 21.56
CA THR A 268 -2.89 -5.20 20.53
C THR A 268 -1.98 -5.61 19.39
N LEU A 269 -1.23 -4.64 18.82
CA LEU A 269 -0.25 -4.91 17.77
C LEU A 269 0.83 -5.90 18.24
N LEU A 270 1.36 -5.73 19.45
CA LEU A 270 2.40 -6.59 20.00
C LEU A 270 1.90 -8.04 20.10
N ASN A 271 0.69 -8.24 20.63
CA ASN A 271 0.09 -9.57 20.69
C ASN A 271 -0.11 -10.18 19.29
N GLN A 272 -0.49 -9.38 18.28
CA GLN A 272 -0.60 -9.88 16.91
C GLN A 272 0.73 -10.35 16.34
N TYR A 273 1.83 -9.60 16.53
CA TYR A 273 3.15 -10.01 16.07
C TYR A 273 3.70 -11.20 16.85
N LEU A 274 3.56 -11.24 18.18
CA LEU A 274 4.03 -12.38 18.99
C LEU A 274 3.38 -13.71 18.60
N ASN A 275 2.15 -13.66 18.09
CA ASN A 275 1.42 -14.85 17.61
C ASN A 275 1.54 -15.05 16.08
N HIS A 276 2.28 -14.20 15.36
CA HIS A 276 2.47 -14.35 13.92
C HIS A 276 3.60 -15.35 13.63
N PRO A 277 3.40 -16.35 12.76
CA PRO A 277 4.40 -17.39 12.49
C PRO A 277 5.69 -16.84 11.86
N ASP A 278 5.60 -15.71 11.17
CA ASP A 278 6.73 -15.09 10.47
C ASP A 278 7.34 -13.91 11.25
N ASN A 279 7.02 -13.78 12.55
CA ASN A 279 7.58 -12.71 13.37
C ASN A 279 9.10 -12.78 13.45
N ASN A 280 9.76 -11.75 12.93
CA ASN A 280 11.22 -11.63 12.88
C ASN A 280 11.81 -10.79 14.04
N GLY A 281 10.98 -10.30 14.96
CA GLY A 281 11.41 -9.50 16.11
C GLY A 281 11.56 -7.99 15.87
N TYR A 282 11.56 -7.51 14.62
CA TYR A 282 11.76 -6.10 14.31
C TYR A 282 10.62 -5.24 14.90
N GLU A 283 9.38 -5.54 14.53
CA GLU A 283 8.23 -4.76 15.00
C GLU A 283 7.95 -4.94 16.49
N THR A 284 8.18 -6.13 17.03
CA THR A 284 8.03 -6.36 18.48
C THR A 284 8.99 -5.51 19.30
N THR A 285 10.25 -5.36 18.86
CA THR A 285 11.22 -4.46 19.51
C THR A 285 10.72 -3.01 19.49
N GLY A 286 10.24 -2.54 18.34
CA GLY A 286 9.67 -1.20 18.21
C GLY A 286 8.41 -0.99 19.05
N LEU A 287 7.60 -2.03 19.27
CA LEU A 287 6.39 -1.97 20.09
C LEU A 287 6.70 -2.00 21.59
N TYR A 288 7.67 -2.81 22.04
CA TYR A 288 8.15 -2.76 23.43
C TYR A 288 8.66 -1.36 23.79
N TRP A 289 9.47 -0.75 22.92
CA TRP A 289 9.93 0.62 23.12
C TRP A 289 8.78 1.62 23.25
N ARG A 290 7.73 1.48 22.44
CA ARG A 290 6.54 2.35 22.51
C ARG A 290 5.72 2.12 23.78
N LEU A 291 5.58 0.87 24.23
CA LEU A 291 4.93 0.53 25.50
C LEU A 291 5.69 1.12 26.69
N MET A 292 7.02 1.03 26.68
CA MET A 292 7.89 1.65 27.68
C MET A 292 7.67 3.17 27.75
N ILE A 293 7.61 3.87 26.60
CA ILE A 293 7.29 5.31 26.55
C ILE A 293 5.89 5.59 27.12
N CYS A 294 4.90 4.75 26.81
CA CYS A 294 3.54 4.91 27.33
C CYS A 294 3.50 4.71 28.85
N ALA A 295 4.19 3.69 29.37
CA ALA A 295 4.26 3.39 30.79
C ALA A 295 4.90 4.53 31.59
N ASP A 296 6.04 5.05 31.13
CA ASP A 296 6.69 6.23 31.72
C ASP A 296 5.77 7.46 31.70
N SER A 297 5.15 7.75 30.55
CA SER A 297 4.23 8.88 30.38
C SER A 297 2.94 8.78 31.22
N LEU A 298 2.58 7.58 31.64
CA LEU A 298 1.42 7.30 32.50
C LEU A 298 1.81 7.20 34.00
N GLY A 299 3.08 7.42 34.35
CA GLY A 299 3.56 7.33 35.73
C GLY A 299 3.67 5.89 36.25
N ARG A 300 3.91 4.92 35.36
CA ARG A 300 4.03 3.48 35.68
C ARG A 300 5.41 2.93 35.30
N PRO A 301 6.51 3.46 35.85
CA PRO A 301 7.87 3.08 35.43
C PRO A 301 8.24 1.62 35.72
N ASN A 302 7.49 0.93 36.59
CA ASN A 302 7.70 -0.51 36.85
C ASN A 302 7.09 -1.41 35.75
N GLU A 303 6.23 -0.86 34.89
CA GLU A 303 5.66 -1.54 33.71
C GLU A 303 6.51 -1.26 32.44
N ALA A 304 7.51 -0.38 32.55
CA ALA A 304 8.41 0.05 31.47
C ALA A 304 9.64 -0.86 31.37
#